data_AF-A0A1Y3AWR4-F1
#
_entry.id   AF-A0A1Y3AWR4-F1
#
_cell.length_a   1.000
_cell.length_b   1.000
_cell.length_c   1.000
_cell.angle_alpha   90.00
_cell.angle_beta   90.00
_cell.angle_gamma   90.00
#
_symmetry.space_group_name_H-M   'P 1'
#
loop_
_entity.id
_entity.type
_entity.pdbx_description
1 polymer ?
#
loop_
_entity_poly.entity_id
_entity_poly.type
_entity_poly.pdbx_seq_one_letter_code
_entity_poly.pdbx_strand_id
1 'polypeptide(L)'
;NNNNNNNNNNNKYEEDVKSPSSPTTPLPTTSSPLLSTTTAHQTTSTGPSAFKVPTDILVKLLKGLFILLVHLIVTIYSIITWPFYFYIQRPFEVVEKSKMIRAEQMNPEDPKSPWVGKFPEKWPFVLDKCEKIDDLCEYIGEYFSLKNRALGSRRVIKEFVVLGPDGKTPLRIDGRTVKKRELADYEWITFEKMIERKNNMARGFHLAGMKRNEPIVILCETCAEYFMVELAIARAGTVQVNVFATLGDSGIAHAIRETNSKYIFTSWELLPKVRSIISSYNFDINKVIYINRRVDQVTEEMEQEAIELIKPINQTEFVSLETIENEGKTRAAEVEDQCRPLGKDEISYISMLYTSGTTGIPKGVQATSSQMIHLMRTILPVLKNAIGRAHEEMYVAYLPQAHIFEATCEFLALALGAPLGFANPFTLTDSAPGLAPGTQSDLCLLKPTIMIAVPLVLERMRKEIYAKLEARSPISAPLFNYLMDYKIRWTQKGWLGGFFFVFLIHF
;
A
#
# COMPACT_ATOMS: atom_id res chain seq x y z
N ASN A 1 -3.44 -13.02 -56.85
CA ASN A 1 -4.22 -12.76 -58.07
C ASN A 1 -5.17 -11.61 -57.80
N ASN A 2 -4.86 -10.46 -58.43
CA ASN A 2 -5.69 -9.27 -58.68
C ASN A 2 -6.39 -8.57 -57.51
N ASN A 3 -6.53 -7.25 -57.46
CA ASN A 3 -5.81 -6.07 -57.96
C ASN A 3 -6.65 -4.87 -57.47
N ASN A 4 -6.01 -3.73 -57.24
CA ASN A 4 -6.59 -2.37 -57.27
C ASN A 4 -7.53 -1.96 -56.10
N ASN A 5 -7.54 -0.72 -55.60
CA ASN A 5 -7.05 0.54 -56.14
C ASN A 5 -6.85 1.60 -55.04
N ASN A 6 -5.90 2.51 -55.30
CA ASN A 6 -5.75 3.82 -54.64
C ASN A 6 -7.03 4.67 -54.71
N ASN A 7 -7.26 5.53 -53.71
CA ASN A 7 -7.43 6.96 -53.97
C ASN A 7 -7.32 7.83 -52.70
N ASN A 8 -6.47 8.86 -52.84
CA ASN A 8 -6.45 10.07 -52.03
C ASN A 8 -7.82 10.75 -52.04
N ASN A 9 -8.21 11.36 -50.92
CA ASN A 9 -8.82 12.68 -50.96
C ASN A 9 -8.59 13.44 -49.65
N ASN A 10 -7.94 14.59 -49.81
CA ASN A 10 -7.90 15.69 -48.86
C ASN A 10 -9.32 16.11 -48.48
N ASN A 11 -9.57 16.33 -47.20
CA ASN A 11 -10.47 17.40 -46.77
C ASN A 11 -9.93 18.06 -45.52
N LYS A 12 -9.59 19.34 -45.71
CA LYS A 12 -9.37 20.36 -44.68
C LYS A 12 -10.57 20.40 -43.74
N TYR A 13 -10.30 20.37 -42.44
CA TYR A 13 -11.14 21.02 -41.44
C TYR A 13 -10.25 22.01 -40.69
N GLU A 14 -10.32 23.27 -41.14
CA GLU A 14 -10.07 24.44 -40.30
C GLU A 14 -11.28 24.60 -39.38
N GLU A 15 -11.08 24.52 -38.07
CA GLU A 15 -12.01 25.10 -37.09
C GLU A 15 -11.22 25.74 -35.94
N ASP A 16 -11.18 27.08 -36.02
CA ASP A 16 -11.17 28.07 -34.94
C ASP A 16 -10.65 27.66 -33.55
N VAL A 17 -9.41 28.04 -33.27
CA VAL A 17 -8.89 28.22 -31.91
C VAL A 17 -9.53 29.48 -31.30
N LYS A 18 -10.60 29.30 -30.52
CA LYS A 18 -11.10 30.30 -29.57
C LYS A 18 -10.73 29.91 -28.14
N SER A 19 -9.85 30.71 -27.56
CA SER A 19 -9.55 30.77 -26.12
C SER A 19 -10.81 31.06 -25.28
N PRO A 20 -11.07 30.33 -24.18
CA PRO A 20 -12.04 30.78 -23.18
C PRO A 20 -11.32 31.55 -22.08
N SER A 21 -11.64 32.83 -22.02
CA SER A 21 -11.46 33.77 -20.93
C SER A 21 -12.04 33.28 -19.60
N SER A 22 -11.30 33.55 -18.52
CA SER A 22 -11.72 33.48 -17.12
C SER A 22 -13.01 34.27 -16.82
N PRO A 23 -13.95 33.75 -16.01
CA PRO A 23 -14.97 34.57 -15.36
C PRO A 23 -14.64 34.81 -13.87
N THR A 24 -14.35 36.07 -13.56
CA THR A 24 -14.55 36.74 -12.26
C THR A 24 -16.04 36.72 -11.90
N THR A 25 -16.45 36.47 -10.65
CA THR A 25 -16.97 37.40 -9.59
C THR A 25 -18.03 36.62 -8.77
N PRO A 26 -18.65 37.08 -7.66
CA PRO A 26 -18.21 37.88 -6.50
C PRO A 26 -18.47 37.17 -5.13
N LEU A 27 -17.88 37.66 -4.03
CA LEU A 27 -18.28 37.33 -2.66
C LEU A 27 -19.58 38.05 -2.25
N PRO A 28 -20.48 37.44 -1.45
CA PRO A 28 -21.52 38.15 -0.73
C PRO A 28 -21.16 38.45 0.72
N THR A 29 -21.47 39.69 1.11
CA THR A 29 -21.57 40.26 2.46
C THR A 29 -22.93 40.01 3.09
N THR A 30 -23.00 39.74 4.42
CA THR A 30 -24.11 40.03 5.37
C THR A 30 -23.64 39.66 6.80
N SER A 31 -23.30 40.62 7.68
CA SER A 31 -24.15 41.34 8.67
C SER A 31 -24.36 40.63 10.03
N SER A 32 -23.66 41.13 11.07
CA SER A 32 -24.02 41.49 12.48
C SER A 32 -24.92 40.56 13.35
N PRO A 33 -24.95 40.61 14.72
CA PRO A 33 -24.63 41.72 15.67
C PRO A 33 -23.72 41.36 16.89
N LEU A 34 -22.89 42.27 17.42
CA LEU A 34 -23.13 43.23 18.54
C LEU A 34 -23.60 42.63 19.87
N LEU A 35 -22.74 42.70 20.91
CA LEU A 35 -23.03 43.23 22.26
C LEU A 35 -21.71 43.39 23.05
N SER A 36 -21.31 44.63 23.38
CA SER A 36 -21.18 45.20 24.75
C SER A 36 -19.96 44.68 25.55
N THR A 37 -19.06 45.47 26.15
CA THR A 37 -19.18 46.75 26.85
C THR A 37 -17.80 47.39 27.10
N THR A 38 -17.84 48.68 27.43
CA THR A 38 -16.94 49.45 28.31
C THR A 38 -15.61 50.01 27.75
N THR A 39 -15.74 51.28 27.37
CA THR A 39 -14.76 52.37 27.36
C THR A 39 -14.00 52.56 28.68
N ALA A 40 -12.70 52.84 28.60
CA ALA A 40 -11.99 53.68 29.57
C ALA A 40 -10.89 54.52 28.87
N HIS A 41 -11.12 55.82 28.88
CA HIS A 41 -10.25 57.00 28.74
C HIS A 41 -8.87 56.95 28.03
N GLN A 42 -8.74 57.92 27.12
CA GLN A 42 -7.53 58.48 26.52
C GLN A 42 -6.47 58.89 27.55
N THR A 43 -5.20 58.64 27.22
CA THR A 43 -4.14 59.66 27.38
C THR A 43 -3.22 59.60 26.17
N THR A 44 -3.19 60.70 25.42
CA THR A 44 -2.23 60.97 24.36
C THR A 44 -0.88 61.30 25.01
N SER A 45 0.15 60.50 24.73
CA SER A 45 1.54 60.95 24.83
C SER A 45 2.17 60.92 23.44
N THR A 46 2.57 62.11 22.99
CA THR A 46 3.30 62.36 21.75
C THR A 46 4.76 61.97 21.94
N GLY A 47 5.19 60.89 21.31
CA GLY A 47 6.60 60.51 21.16
C GLY A 47 6.89 60.23 19.67
N PRO A 48 8.13 60.46 19.20
CA PRO A 48 8.45 60.42 17.78
C PRO A 48 8.12 59.05 17.20
N SER A 49 7.54 59.04 16.00
CA SER A 49 7.21 57.85 15.24
C SER A 49 8.46 57.02 15.00
N ALA A 50 8.77 56.10 15.91
CA ALA A 50 9.61 54.96 15.57
C ALA A 50 8.88 54.26 14.43
N PHE A 51 9.53 54.15 13.28
CA PHE A 51 9.13 53.27 12.20
C PHE A 51 8.84 51.90 12.82
N LYS A 52 7.57 51.62 13.12
CA LYS A 52 7.11 50.28 13.44
C LYS A 52 7.17 49.54 12.13
N VAL A 53 8.37 49.02 11.84
CA VAL A 53 8.55 47.96 10.86
C VAL A 53 7.44 46.95 11.18
N PRO A 54 6.53 46.65 10.24
CA PRO A 54 5.47 45.69 10.49
C PRO A 54 6.11 44.44 11.08
N THR A 55 5.55 43.92 12.16
CA THR A 55 6.09 42.79 12.92
C THR A 55 6.49 41.62 12.00
N ASP A 56 5.79 41.45 10.87
CA ASP A 56 6.12 40.52 9.80
C ASP A 56 7.48 40.73 9.11
N ILE A 57 7.91 41.97 8.89
CA ILE A 57 9.19 42.28 8.23
C ILE A 57 10.35 42.01 9.19
N LEU A 58 10.23 42.42 10.46
CA LEU A 58 11.26 42.15 11.47
C LEU A 58 11.42 40.64 11.70
N VAL A 59 10.30 39.91 11.76
CA VAL A 59 10.29 38.45 11.85
C VAL A 59 10.92 37.81 10.61
N LYS A 60 10.64 38.30 9.39
CA LYS A 60 11.30 37.81 8.16
C LYS A 60 12.81 38.07 8.16
N LEU A 61 13.25 39.23 8.65
CA LEU A 61 14.66 39.61 8.73
C LEU A 61 15.42 38.75 9.76
N LEU A 62 14.84 38.56 10.95
CA LEU A 62 15.41 37.69 11.99
C LEU A 62 15.46 36.22 11.52
N LYS A 63 14.42 35.75 10.81
CA LYS A 63 14.42 34.44 10.16
C LYS A 63 15.57 34.29 9.17
N GLY A 64 15.73 35.27 8.28
CA GLY A 64 16.81 35.28 7.28
C GLY A 64 18.20 35.27 7.93
N LEU A 65 18.40 36.09 8.97
CA LEU A 65 19.66 36.16 9.70
C LEU A 65 19.97 34.84 10.44
N PHE A 66 18.98 34.22 11.06
CA PHE A 66 19.13 32.92 11.72
C PHE A 66 19.51 31.82 10.72
N ILE A 67 18.82 31.75 9.58
CA ILE A 67 19.13 30.78 8.53
C ILE A 67 20.54 31.00 7.98
N LEU A 68 20.95 32.27 7.78
CA LEU A 68 22.31 32.60 7.35
C LEU A 68 23.37 32.17 8.37
N LEU A 69 23.11 32.36 9.66
CA LEU A 69 23.99 31.90 10.73
C LEU A 69 24.14 30.38 10.70
N VAL A 70 23.02 29.65 10.55
CA VAL A 70 23.05 28.19 10.39
C VAL A 70 23.84 27.78 9.14
N HIS A 71 23.69 28.50 8.02
CA HIS A 71 24.49 28.24 6.81
C HIS A 71 25.98 28.37 7.08
N LEU A 72 26.39 29.44 7.76
CA LEU A 72 27.80 29.68 8.10
C LEU A 72 28.34 28.55 8.99
N ILE A 73 27.60 28.18 10.04
CA ILE A 73 27.98 27.10 10.96
C ILE A 73 28.10 25.76 10.23
N VAL A 74 27.09 25.38 9.45
CA VAL A 74 27.09 24.12 8.69
C VAL A 74 28.24 24.11 7.67
N THR A 75 28.53 25.23 7.01
CA THR A 75 29.62 25.33 6.03
C THR A 75 30.99 25.18 6.70
N ILE A 76 31.22 25.87 7.82
CA ILE A 76 32.46 25.75 8.59
C ILE A 76 32.64 24.32 9.09
N TYR A 77 31.59 23.72 9.68
CA TYR A 77 31.62 22.32 10.11
C TYR A 77 31.94 21.38 8.95
N SER A 78 31.32 21.60 7.79
CA SER A 78 31.56 20.79 6.59
C SER A 78 33.03 20.85 6.19
N ILE A 79 33.62 22.04 6.11
CA ILE A 79 35.02 22.23 5.72
C ILE A 79 35.97 21.54 6.71
N ILE A 80 35.72 21.68 8.02
CA ILE A 80 36.55 21.09 9.06
C ILE A 80 36.47 19.56 9.04
N THR A 81 35.27 19.00 8.85
CA THR A 81 35.06 17.55 8.93
C THR A 81 35.25 16.83 7.61
N TRP A 82 35.33 17.55 6.49
CA TRP A 82 35.48 16.98 5.15
C TRP A 82 36.68 16.03 5.01
N PRO A 83 37.91 16.36 5.47
CA PRO A 83 39.06 15.45 5.36
C PRO A 83 38.88 14.16 6.17
N PHE A 84 38.23 14.26 7.33
CA PHE A 84 37.97 13.12 8.21
C PHE A 84 36.93 12.18 7.62
N TYR A 85 35.80 12.73 7.16
CA TYR A 85 34.76 11.93 6.51
C TYR A 85 35.21 11.34 5.18
N PHE A 86 36.12 11.99 4.45
CA PHE A 86 36.66 11.47 3.20
C PHE A 86 37.34 10.12 3.40
N TYR A 87 38.13 10.01 4.48
CA TYR A 87 38.90 8.81 4.80
C TYR A 87 38.01 7.69 5.38
N ILE A 88 37.00 8.05 6.18
CA ILE A 88 36.11 7.08 6.84
C ILE A 88 35.03 6.56 5.90
N GLN A 89 34.36 7.45 5.16
CA GLN A 89 33.17 7.10 4.38
C GLN A 89 33.49 6.65 2.96
N ARG A 90 34.71 6.92 2.46
CA ARG A 90 35.21 6.50 1.14
C ARG A 90 34.17 6.70 0.03
N PRO A 91 33.76 7.94 -0.24
CA PRO A 91 32.65 8.25 -1.16
C PRO A 91 32.87 7.73 -2.59
N PHE A 92 34.13 7.57 -3.02
CA PHE A 92 34.45 7.01 -4.34
C PHE A 92 33.97 5.58 -4.52
N GLU A 93 34.08 4.74 -3.47
CA GLU A 93 33.61 3.35 -3.54
C GLU A 93 32.08 3.32 -3.73
N VAL A 94 31.35 4.26 -3.15
CA VAL A 94 29.89 4.37 -3.29
C VAL A 94 29.52 4.80 -4.72
N VAL A 95 30.22 5.78 -5.28
CA VAL A 95 30.00 6.25 -6.66
C VAL A 95 30.42 5.20 -7.69
N GLU A 96 31.46 4.42 -7.43
CA GLU A 96 31.87 3.31 -8.27
C GLU A 96 30.85 2.17 -8.22
N LYS A 97 30.38 1.81 -7.02
CA LYS A 97 29.29 0.85 -6.83
C LYS A 97 27.97 1.27 -7.49
N SER A 98 27.69 2.57 -7.61
CA SER A 98 26.48 3.07 -8.28
C SER A 98 26.54 2.90 -9.81
N LYS A 99 27.75 2.89 -10.39
CA LYS A 99 28.01 2.67 -11.82
C LYS A 99 28.08 1.19 -12.22
N MET A 100 28.03 0.26 -11.27
CA MET A 100 28.07 -1.17 -11.58
C MET A 100 26.87 -1.59 -12.42
N ILE A 101 27.13 -2.40 -13.45
CA ILE A 101 26.11 -3.05 -14.27
C ILE A 101 25.34 -4.03 -13.36
N ARG A 102 24.03 -3.79 -13.20
CA ARG A 102 23.17 -4.59 -12.32
C ARG A 102 22.43 -5.72 -13.04
N ALA A 103 22.38 -5.68 -14.36
CA ALA A 103 21.76 -6.71 -15.19
C ALA A 103 22.50 -6.85 -16.53
N GLU A 104 22.59 -8.08 -17.03
CA GLU A 104 23.17 -8.43 -18.32
C GLU A 104 22.15 -9.29 -19.09
N GLN A 105 22.20 -9.27 -20.43
CA GLN A 105 21.37 -10.20 -21.22
C GLN A 105 21.83 -11.64 -20.99
N MET A 106 20.89 -12.54 -20.75
CA MET A 106 21.17 -13.97 -20.57
C MET A 106 21.86 -14.59 -21.80
N ASN A 107 21.45 -14.18 -23.00
CA ASN A 107 22.11 -14.45 -24.26
C ASN A 107 22.34 -13.11 -24.99
N PRO A 108 23.61 -12.64 -25.07
CA PRO A 108 23.96 -11.38 -25.75
C PRO A 108 23.66 -11.37 -27.25
N GLU A 109 23.54 -12.53 -27.88
CA GLU A 109 23.30 -12.67 -29.33
C GLU A 109 21.81 -12.66 -29.70
N ASP A 110 20.91 -12.84 -28.73
CA ASP A 110 19.47 -12.78 -28.92
C ASP A 110 18.90 -11.46 -28.37
N PRO A 111 18.44 -10.53 -29.24
CA PRO A 111 17.81 -9.28 -28.81
C PRO A 111 16.56 -9.48 -27.94
N LYS A 112 15.92 -10.65 -28.01
CA LYS A 112 14.76 -11.03 -27.20
C LYS A 112 15.13 -11.73 -25.90
N SER A 113 16.42 -11.97 -25.66
CA SER A 113 16.89 -12.59 -24.43
C SER A 113 16.48 -11.75 -23.21
N PRO A 114 15.98 -12.40 -22.14
CA PRO A 114 15.72 -11.70 -20.89
C PRO A 114 17.01 -11.10 -20.32
N TRP A 115 16.86 -9.95 -19.65
CA TRP A 115 17.91 -9.35 -18.84
C TRP A 115 17.86 -9.98 -17.45
N VAL A 116 19.00 -10.48 -16.98
CA VAL A 116 19.13 -11.16 -15.69
C VAL A 116 20.04 -10.34 -14.80
N GLY A 117 19.63 -10.14 -13.55
CA GLY A 117 20.42 -9.43 -12.57
C GLY A 117 21.74 -10.13 -12.30
N LYS A 118 22.87 -9.41 -12.35
CA LYS A 118 24.16 -9.96 -12.00
C LYS A 118 24.37 -9.85 -10.49
N PHE A 119 24.39 -11.00 -9.82
CA PHE A 119 24.59 -11.09 -8.38
C PHE A 119 26.02 -11.51 -8.05
N PRO A 120 26.76 -10.73 -7.24
CA PRO A 120 28.16 -11.05 -6.92
C PRO A 120 28.31 -12.25 -5.97
N GLU A 121 27.26 -12.66 -5.26
CA GLU A 121 27.27 -13.75 -4.29
C GLU A 121 26.12 -14.73 -4.55
N LYS A 122 26.42 -16.04 -4.54
CA LYS A 122 25.41 -17.10 -4.56
C LYS A 122 24.95 -17.35 -3.13
N TRP A 123 23.86 -16.69 -2.73
CA TRP A 123 23.15 -17.06 -1.53
C TRP A 123 22.06 -18.08 -1.89
N PRO A 124 21.93 -19.20 -1.18
CA PRO A 124 20.84 -20.11 -1.42
C PRO A 124 19.54 -19.46 -0.89
N PHE A 125 18.51 -19.41 -1.72
CA PHE A 125 17.20 -18.88 -1.36
C PHE A 125 16.11 -19.94 -1.51
N VAL A 126 14.99 -19.76 -0.81
CA VAL A 126 13.77 -20.54 -1.01
C VAL A 126 13.39 -20.54 -2.50
N LEU A 127 13.50 -19.37 -3.16
CA LEU A 127 13.22 -19.19 -4.59
C LEU A 127 14.08 -20.05 -5.52
N ASP A 128 15.22 -20.60 -5.10
CA ASP A 128 16.04 -21.46 -5.98
C ASP A 128 15.37 -22.82 -6.22
N LYS A 129 14.52 -23.28 -5.30
CA LYS A 129 13.79 -24.55 -5.40
C LYS A 129 12.34 -24.38 -5.89
N CYS A 130 11.80 -23.18 -5.86
CA CYS A 130 10.41 -22.93 -6.23
C CYS A 130 10.21 -22.89 -7.76
N GLU A 131 9.25 -23.66 -8.25
CA GLU A 131 8.63 -23.49 -9.56
C GLU A 131 7.23 -22.87 -9.46
N LYS A 132 6.59 -22.98 -8.29
CA LYS A 132 5.23 -22.54 -8.02
C LYS A 132 5.13 -21.69 -6.76
N ILE A 133 4.04 -20.93 -6.61
CA ILE A 133 3.78 -20.11 -5.42
C ILE A 133 3.65 -20.99 -4.17
N ASP A 134 3.01 -22.17 -4.27
CA ASP A 134 2.83 -23.08 -3.15
C ASP A 134 4.17 -23.62 -2.58
N ASP A 135 5.16 -23.81 -3.46
CA ASP A 135 6.51 -24.28 -3.12
C ASP A 135 7.23 -23.34 -2.14
N LEU A 136 6.84 -22.05 -2.09
CA LEU A 136 7.36 -21.11 -1.10
C LEU A 136 7.13 -21.64 0.32
N CYS A 137 5.91 -22.11 0.59
CA CYS A 137 5.54 -22.66 1.89
C CYS A 137 6.11 -24.06 2.14
N GLU A 138 6.38 -24.82 1.07
CA GLU A 138 6.97 -26.16 1.18
C GLU A 138 8.45 -26.08 1.59
N TYR A 139 9.22 -25.20 0.95
CA TYR A 139 10.67 -25.12 1.16
C TYR A 139 11.10 -24.11 2.24
N ILE A 140 10.23 -23.20 2.70
CA ILE A 140 10.62 -22.18 3.69
C ILE A 140 11.23 -22.78 4.97
N GLY A 141 10.74 -23.94 5.41
CA GLY A 141 11.22 -24.63 6.62
C GLY A 141 12.64 -25.18 6.51
N GLU A 142 13.18 -25.31 5.30
CA GLU A 142 14.58 -25.72 5.09
C GLU A 142 15.57 -24.56 5.31
N TYR A 143 15.10 -23.32 5.19
CA TYR A 143 15.93 -22.11 5.26
C TYR A 143 15.72 -21.33 6.55
N PHE A 144 14.49 -21.33 7.09
CA PHE A 144 14.12 -20.55 8.26
C PHE A 144 13.34 -21.42 9.27
N SER A 145 13.49 -21.07 10.55
CA SER A 145 12.68 -21.70 11.60
C SER A 145 11.20 -21.39 11.39
N LEU A 146 10.37 -22.44 11.32
CA LEU A 146 8.92 -22.29 11.19
C LEU A 146 8.26 -21.61 12.40
N LYS A 147 8.98 -21.51 13.53
CA LYS A 147 8.54 -20.78 14.73
C LYS A 147 8.75 -19.27 14.65
N ASN A 148 9.44 -18.79 13.62
CA ASN A 148 9.62 -17.35 13.40
C ASN A 148 8.27 -16.69 13.07
N ARG A 149 8.18 -15.38 13.36
CA ARG A 149 7.01 -14.56 13.04
C ARG A 149 6.84 -14.49 11.52
N ALA A 150 5.61 -14.71 11.06
CA ALA A 150 5.26 -14.65 9.65
C ALA A 150 4.36 -13.45 9.37
N LEU A 151 3.12 -13.46 9.87
CA LEU A 151 2.14 -12.43 9.59
C LEU A 151 1.72 -11.72 10.88
N GLY A 152 1.71 -10.40 10.84
CA GLY A 152 1.30 -9.51 11.91
C GLY A 152 0.07 -8.73 11.51
N SER A 153 -0.94 -8.68 12.37
CA SER A 153 -2.15 -7.89 12.15
C SER A 153 -2.65 -7.28 13.45
N ARG A 154 -3.49 -6.24 13.34
CA ARG A 154 -4.09 -5.56 14.50
C ARG A 154 -5.59 -5.82 14.55
N ARG A 155 -6.10 -6.11 15.75
CA ARG A 155 -7.53 -6.16 16.02
C ARG A 155 -8.10 -4.76 16.19
N VAL A 156 -9.34 -4.57 15.74
CA VAL A 156 -10.06 -3.32 15.93
C VAL A 156 -10.83 -3.42 17.25
N ILE A 157 -10.38 -2.70 18.28
CA ILE A 157 -11.05 -2.70 19.58
C ILE A 157 -12.40 -2.00 19.44
N LYS A 158 -12.39 -0.83 18.81
CA LYS A 158 -13.56 0.01 18.63
C LYS A 158 -13.50 0.80 17.33
N GLU A 159 -14.66 0.99 16.73
CA GLU A 159 -14.81 1.80 15.53
C GLU A 159 -15.79 2.95 15.80
N PHE A 160 -15.42 4.15 15.36
CA PHE A 160 -16.20 5.37 15.52
C PHE A 160 -16.48 5.96 14.14
N VAL A 161 -17.75 6.17 13.82
CA VAL A 161 -18.11 6.93 12.62
C VAL A 161 -17.81 8.41 12.87
N VAL A 162 -16.99 9.01 12.00
CA VAL A 162 -16.73 10.46 12.07
C VAL A 162 -17.95 11.17 11.52
N LEU A 163 -18.52 12.08 12.30
CA LEU A 163 -19.66 12.90 11.89
C LEU A 163 -19.18 14.17 11.17
N GLY A 164 -20.00 14.68 10.25
CA GLY A 164 -19.77 15.93 9.53
C GLY A 164 -19.90 17.16 10.42
N PRO A 165 -19.74 18.36 9.84
CA PRO A 165 -19.83 19.63 10.59
C PRO A 165 -21.17 19.85 11.32
N ASP A 166 -22.21 19.13 10.90
CA ASP A 166 -23.55 19.14 11.49
C ASP A 166 -23.69 18.28 12.75
N GLY A 167 -22.66 17.50 13.09
CA GLY A 167 -22.65 16.58 14.24
C GLY A 167 -23.69 15.46 14.16
N LYS A 168 -24.27 15.20 12.99
CA LYS A 168 -25.36 14.21 12.80
C LYS A 168 -25.15 13.31 11.59
N THR A 169 -24.67 13.83 10.47
CA THR A 169 -24.46 13.00 9.28
C THR A 169 -23.05 12.39 9.31
N PRO A 170 -22.87 11.11 8.91
CA PRO A 170 -21.55 10.56 8.74
C PRO A 170 -20.74 11.34 7.70
N LEU A 171 -19.54 11.77 8.06
CA LEU A 171 -18.59 12.38 7.15
C LEU A 171 -18.24 11.37 6.06
N ARG A 172 -18.49 11.74 4.80
CA ARG A 172 -18.14 10.92 3.63
C ARG A 172 -16.99 11.55 2.86
N ILE A 173 -15.94 10.78 2.61
CA ILE A 173 -14.85 11.13 1.70
C ILE A 173 -14.88 10.10 0.56
N ASP A 174 -14.95 10.56 -0.69
CA ASP A 174 -15.06 9.70 -1.88
C ASP A 174 -16.20 8.66 -1.80
N GLY A 175 -17.34 9.06 -1.21
CA GLY A 175 -18.52 8.22 -1.04
C GLY A 175 -18.45 7.19 0.10
N ARG A 176 -17.32 7.07 0.80
CA ARG A 176 -17.14 6.17 1.95
C ARG A 176 -17.27 6.92 3.26
N THR A 177 -17.97 6.33 4.22
CA THR A 177 -18.05 6.84 5.59
C THR A 177 -16.66 6.79 6.23
N VAL A 178 -16.18 7.93 6.73
CA VAL A 178 -14.90 8.00 7.44
C VAL A 178 -15.11 7.39 8.82
N LYS A 179 -14.36 6.32 9.10
CA LYS A 179 -14.36 5.66 10.39
C LYS A 179 -13.00 5.79 11.04
N LYS A 180 -12.97 6.17 12.32
CA LYS A 180 -11.78 6.13 13.17
C LYS A 180 -11.76 4.85 13.96
N ARG A 181 -10.59 4.25 14.08
CA ARG A 181 -10.40 2.96 14.73
C ARG A 181 -9.45 3.10 15.90
N GLU A 182 -9.88 2.56 17.02
CA GLU A 182 -9.01 2.21 18.13
C GLU A 182 -8.49 0.80 17.88
N LEU A 183 -7.17 0.67 17.76
CA LEU A 183 -6.51 -0.56 17.35
C LEU A 183 -5.67 -1.11 18.49
N ALA A 184 -5.72 -2.43 18.69
CA ALA A 184 -4.82 -3.14 19.60
C ALA A 184 -3.37 -3.15 19.07
N ASP A 185 -2.46 -3.71 19.85
CA ASP A 185 -1.10 -4.02 19.40
C ASP A 185 -1.09 -5.13 18.34
N TYR A 186 0.05 -5.30 17.66
CA TYR A 186 0.21 -6.34 16.65
C TYR A 186 0.22 -7.73 17.26
N GLU A 187 -0.68 -8.58 16.76
CA GLU A 187 -0.70 -10.01 17.00
C GLU A 187 -0.01 -10.73 15.84
N TRP A 188 0.88 -11.65 16.18
CA TRP A 188 1.72 -12.35 15.22
C TRP A 188 1.39 -13.84 15.19
N ILE A 189 1.27 -14.38 13.99
CA ILE A 189 1.28 -15.83 13.76
C ILE A 189 2.65 -16.26 13.22
N THR A 190 3.04 -17.50 13.54
CA THR A 190 4.29 -18.08 13.06
C THR A 190 4.14 -18.63 11.63
N PHE A 191 5.25 -18.93 10.95
CA PHE A 191 5.22 -19.61 9.64
C PHE A 191 4.52 -20.96 9.74
N GLU A 192 4.78 -21.73 10.80
CA GLU A 192 4.10 -23.00 11.09
C GLU A 192 2.59 -22.81 11.13
N LYS A 193 2.11 -21.81 11.89
CA LYS A 193 0.68 -21.54 11.99
C LYS A 193 0.10 -21.07 10.67
N MET A 194 0.80 -20.19 9.96
CA MET A 194 0.39 -19.72 8.63
C MET A 194 0.23 -20.89 7.64
N ILE A 195 1.18 -21.82 7.59
CA ILE A 195 1.15 -23.01 6.72
C ILE A 195 0.00 -23.94 7.12
N GLU A 196 -0.21 -24.17 8.42
CA GLU A 196 -1.35 -24.95 8.93
C GLU A 196 -2.68 -24.35 8.44
N ARG A 197 -2.88 -23.05 8.66
CA ARG A 197 -4.09 -22.33 8.27
C ARG A 197 -4.30 -22.34 6.75
N LYS A 198 -3.24 -22.09 5.97
CA LYS A 198 -3.25 -22.20 4.50
C LYS A 198 -3.76 -23.56 4.03
N ASN A 199 -3.22 -24.65 4.59
CA ASN A 199 -3.61 -26.00 4.21
C ASN A 199 -5.05 -26.32 4.62
N ASN A 200 -5.49 -25.86 5.80
CA ASN A 200 -6.88 -25.98 6.23
C ASN A 200 -7.83 -25.24 5.27
N MET A 201 -7.52 -23.99 4.90
CA MET A 201 -8.32 -23.22 3.94
C MET A 201 -8.38 -23.89 2.56
N ALA A 202 -7.26 -24.41 2.05
CA ALA A 202 -7.21 -25.09 0.76
C ALA A 202 -8.15 -26.31 0.70
N ARG A 203 -8.14 -27.13 1.76
CA ARG A 203 -9.09 -28.25 1.92
C ARG A 203 -10.53 -27.75 2.03
N GLY A 204 -10.75 -26.70 2.81
CA GLY A 204 -12.04 -26.05 2.97
C GLY A 204 -12.64 -25.59 1.64
N PHE A 205 -11.83 -25.08 0.72
CA PHE A 205 -12.31 -24.68 -0.61
C PHE A 205 -12.84 -25.87 -1.43
N HIS A 206 -12.17 -27.02 -1.39
CA HIS A 206 -12.68 -28.23 -2.06
C HIS A 206 -13.95 -28.78 -1.39
N LEU A 207 -14.01 -28.77 -0.05
CA LEU A 207 -15.22 -29.17 0.69
C LEU A 207 -16.40 -28.23 0.41
N ALA A 208 -16.12 -26.95 0.14
CA ALA A 208 -17.09 -25.97 -0.31
C ALA A 208 -17.50 -26.15 -1.80
N GLY A 209 -16.99 -27.18 -2.46
CA GLY A 209 -17.36 -27.59 -3.81
C GLY A 209 -16.48 -26.99 -4.92
N MET A 210 -15.46 -26.20 -4.58
CA MET A 210 -14.57 -25.59 -5.57
C MET A 210 -13.68 -26.65 -6.22
N LYS A 211 -13.61 -26.64 -7.55
CA LYS A 211 -12.82 -27.60 -8.32
C LYS A 211 -11.50 -26.99 -8.77
N ARG A 212 -10.56 -27.86 -9.11
CA ARG A 212 -9.29 -27.48 -9.71
C ARG A 212 -9.54 -26.61 -10.96
N ASN A 213 -8.71 -25.57 -11.13
CA ASN A 213 -8.76 -24.63 -12.24
C ASN A 213 -10.05 -23.77 -12.32
N GLU A 214 -10.91 -23.80 -11.30
CA GLU A 214 -12.01 -22.83 -11.21
C GLU A 214 -11.50 -21.49 -10.67
N PRO A 215 -12.01 -20.36 -11.19
CA PRO A 215 -11.65 -19.05 -10.69
C PRO A 215 -12.41 -18.70 -9.42
N ILE A 216 -11.74 -17.95 -8.55
CA ILE A 216 -12.30 -17.27 -7.39
C ILE A 216 -11.94 -15.78 -7.47
N VAL A 217 -12.98 -14.94 -7.43
CA VAL A 217 -12.81 -13.49 -7.43
C VAL A 217 -12.49 -13.03 -6.03
N ILE A 218 -11.36 -12.35 -5.86
CA ILE A 218 -10.96 -11.76 -4.60
C ILE A 218 -11.22 -10.25 -4.65
N LEU A 219 -12.14 -9.79 -3.80
CA LEU A 219 -12.46 -8.40 -3.58
C LEU A 219 -12.23 -8.06 -2.10
N CYS A 220 -10.98 -7.77 -1.75
CA CYS A 220 -10.59 -7.55 -0.36
C CYS A 220 -9.55 -6.43 -0.26
N GLU A 221 -9.61 -5.64 0.81
CA GLU A 221 -8.47 -4.80 1.19
C GLU A 221 -7.29 -5.65 1.68
N THR A 222 -6.09 -5.11 1.55
CA THR A 222 -4.84 -5.75 2.01
C THR A 222 -4.94 -6.12 3.48
N CYS A 223 -4.76 -7.42 3.77
CA CYS A 223 -4.79 -7.96 5.12
C CYS A 223 -4.15 -9.35 5.16
N ALA A 224 -3.78 -9.80 6.36
CA ALA A 224 -3.13 -11.09 6.55
C ALA A 224 -3.96 -12.27 6.00
N GLU A 225 -5.28 -12.21 6.13
CA GLU A 225 -6.22 -13.23 5.64
C GLU A 225 -6.27 -13.28 4.13
N TYR A 226 -6.19 -12.14 3.44
CA TYR A 226 -6.09 -12.12 1.98
C TYR A 226 -4.80 -12.81 1.54
N PHE A 227 -3.65 -12.47 2.13
CA PHE A 227 -2.39 -13.17 1.83
C PHE A 227 -2.46 -14.68 2.12
N MET A 228 -3.04 -15.11 3.23
CA MET A 228 -3.26 -16.54 3.52
C MET A 228 -4.19 -17.20 2.49
N VAL A 229 -5.24 -16.51 2.04
CA VAL A 229 -6.18 -17.01 1.02
C VAL A 229 -5.50 -17.16 -0.34
N GLU A 230 -4.64 -16.22 -0.76
CA GLU A 230 -3.87 -16.37 -2.01
C GLU A 230 -2.97 -17.61 -1.97
N LEU A 231 -2.28 -17.85 -0.85
CA LEU A 231 -1.49 -19.06 -0.63
C LEU A 231 -2.36 -20.33 -0.61
N ALA A 232 -3.55 -20.27 -0.01
CA ALA A 232 -4.48 -21.39 0.06
C ALA A 232 -5.07 -21.74 -1.31
N ILE A 233 -5.35 -20.73 -2.15
CA ILE A 233 -5.76 -20.89 -3.55
C ILE A 233 -4.66 -21.56 -4.36
N ALA A 234 -3.41 -21.11 -4.20
CA ALA A 234 -2.26 -21.74 -4.84
C ALA A 234 -2.13 -23.22 -4.45
N ARG A 235 -2.33 -23.56 -3.16
CA ARG A 235 -2.33 -24.93 -2.64
C ARG A 235 -3.49 -25.78 -3.18
N ALA A 236 -4.69 -25.21 -3.26
CA ALA A 236 -5.90 -25.87 -3.75
C ALA A 236 -5.89 -26.10 -5.27
N GLY A 237 -5.03 -25.41 -6.01
CA GLY A 237 -4.98 -25.51 -7.46
C GLY A 237 -6.16 -24.83 -8.15
N THR A 238 -6.62 -23.72 -7.59
CA THR A 238 -7.68 -22.86 -8.15
C THR A 238 -7.05 -21.58 -8.70
N VAL A 239 -7.83 -20.76 -9.42
CA VAL A 239 -7.31 -19.56 -10.09
C VAL A 239 -7.75 -18.32 -9.31
N GLN A 240 -6.79 -17.57 -8.74
CA GLN A 240 -7.13 -16.31 -8.07
C GLN A 240 -7.35 -15.20 -9.10
N VAL A 241 -8.46 -14.47 -8.95
CA VAL A 241 -8.83 -13.31 -9.76
C VAL A 241 -8.85 -12.09 -8.85
N ASN A 242 -7.78 -11.32 -8.86
CA ASN A 242 -7.56 -10.22 -7.94
C ASN A 242 -8.17 -8.92 -8.48
N VAL A 243 -9.11 -8.37 -7.70
CA VAL A 243 -9.89 -7.18 -8.05
C VAL A 243 -9.68 -6.09 -6.99
N PHE A 244 -9.42 -4.85 -7.42
CA PHE A 244 -9.27 -3.74 -6.49
C PHE A 244 -10.53 -3.52 -5.66
N ALA A 245 -10.39 -3.40 -4.33
CA ALA A 245 -11.47 -2.99 -3.43
C ALA A 245 -12.07 -1.61 -3.78
N THR A 246 -11.34 -0.78 -4.54
CA THR A 246 -11.77 0.53 -5.01
C THR A 246 -12.43 0.52 -6.40
N LEU A 247 -12.48 -0.65 -7.08
CA LEU A 247 -13.08 -0.76 -8.40
C LEU A 247 -14.58 -0.44 -8.37
N GLY A 248 -15.10 0.24 -9.38
CA GLY A 248 -16.54 0.51 -9.51
C GLY A 248 -17.36 -0.75 -9.76
N ASP A 249 -18.66 -0.69 -9.47
CA ASP A 249 -19.57 -1.86 -9.52
C ASP A 249 -19.61 -2.52 -10.90
N SER A 250 -19.61 -1.71 -11.97
CA SER A 250 -19.56 -2.22 -13.35
C SER A 250 -18.26 -2.94 -13.68
N GLY A 251 -17.13 -2.49 -13.12
CA GLY A 251 -15.83 -3.15 -13.28
C GLY A 251 -15.77 -4.48 -12.55
N ILE A 252 -16.33 -4.54 -11.33
CA ILE A 252 -16.41 -5.79 -10.55
C ILE A 252 -17.35 -6.78 -11.25
N ALA A 253 -18.52 -6.31 -11.71
CA ALA A 253 -19.45 -7.13 -12.48
C ALA A 253 -18.81 -7.64 -13.78
N HIS A 254 -17.99 -6.83 -14.44
CA HIS A 254 -17.24 -7.28 -15.60
C HIS A 254 -16.25 -8.41 -15.25
N ALA A 255 -15.46 -8.25 -14.18
CA ALA A 255 -14.51 -9.27 -13.73
C ALA A 255 -15.20 -10.61 -13.44
N ILE A 256 -16.32 -10.59 -12.72
CA ILE A 256 -17.11 -11.79 -12.42
C ILE A 256 -17.60 -12.46 -13.71
N ARG A 257 -18.13 -11.67 -14.65
CA ARG A 257 -18.67 -12.18 -15.92
C ARG A 257 -17.59 -12.75 -16.83
N GLU A 258 -16.48 -12.05 -16.99
CA GLU A 258 -15.39 -12.42 -17.88
C GLU A 258 -14.69 -13.70 -17.40
N THR A 259 -14.53 -13.84 -16.09
CA THR A 259 -13.92 -15.04 -15.49
C THR A 259 -14.92 -16.16 -15.26
N ASN A 260 -16.23 -15.90 -15.41
CA ASN A 260 -17.31 -16.84 -15.09
C ASN A 260 -17.16 -17.46 -13.68
N SER A 261 -16.69 -16.66 -12.73
CA SER A 261 -16.42 -17.11 -11.37
C SER A 261 -17.71 -17.44 -10.63
N LYS A 262 -17.72 -18.60 -9.96
CA LYS A 262 -18.80 -19.04 -9.06
C LYS A 262 -18.51 -18.77 -7.59
N TYR A 263 -17.33 -18.24 -7.30
CA TYR A 263 -16.85 -18.02 -5.94
C TYR A 263 -16.32 -16.60 -5.80
N ILE A 264 -16.63 -15.97 -4.67
CA ILE A 264 -16.13 -14.63 -4.32
C ILE A 264 -15.54 -14.69 -2.92
N PHE A 265 -14.32 -14.20 -2.73
CA PHE A 265 -13.74 -13.93 -1.42
C PHE A 265 -13.77 -12.42 -1.15
N THR A 266 -14.25 -12.00 0.03
CA THR A 266 -14.41 -10.58 0.36
C THR A 266 -14.17 -10.25 1.84
N SER A 267 -13.82 -9.00 2.12
CA SER A 267 -13.84 -8.47 3.49
C SER A 267 -15.27 -8.19 3.95
N TRP A 268 -15.46 -8.11 5.27
CA TRP A 268 -16.74 -7.73 5.88
C TRP A 268 -17.27 -6.38 5.35
N GLU A 269 -16.39 -5.38 5.25
CA GLU A 269 -16.77 -4.01 4.83
C GLU A 269 -17.25 -3.94 3.38
N LEU A 270 -16.83 -4.88 2.53
CA LEU A 270 -17.22 -4.95 1.12
C LEU A 270 -18.42 -5.88 0.87
N LEU A 271 -18.89 -6.60 1.89
CA LEU A 271 -20.01 -7.54 1.79
C LEU A 271 -21.31 -6.89 1.27
N PRO A 272 -21.74 -5.69 1.73
CA PRO A 272 -22.94 -5.03 1.20
C PRO A 272 -22.82 -4.73 -0.31
N LYS A 273 -21.62 -4.37 -0.75
CA LYS A 273 -21.32 -4.09 -2.16
C LYS A 273 -21.38 -5.36 -3.01
N VAL A 274 -20.77 -6.45 -2.54
CA VAL A 274 -20.84 -7.77 -3.20
C VAL A 274 -22.28 -8.22 -3.34
N ARG A 275 -23.07 -8.13 -2.25
CA ARG A 275 -24.51 -8.44 -2.24
C ARG A 275 -25.28 -7.62 -3.28
N SER A 276 -25.07 -6.31 -3.31
CA SER A 276 -25.72 -5.42 -4.29
C SER A 276 -25.37 -5.80 -5.74
N ILE A 277 -24.11 -6.12 -6.02
CA ILE A 277 -23.66 -6.51 -7.37
C ILE A 277 -24.27 -7.85 -7.79
N ILE A 278 -24.30 -8.84 -6.92
CA ILE A 278 -24.91 -10.16 -7.21
C ILE A 278 -26.39 -9.98 -7.56
N SER A 279 -27.14 -9.22 -6.77
CA SER A 279 -28.56 -8.97 -7.03
C SER A 279 -28.80 -8.12 -8.28
N SER A 280 -28.05 -7.03 -8.47
CA SER A 280 -28.30 -6.07 -9.55
C SER A 280 -27.96 -6.63 -10.93
N TYR A 281 -26.95 -7.50 -11.02
CA TYR A 281 -26.52 -8.11 -12.27
C TYR A 281 -27.01 -9.56 -12.43
N ASN A 282 -27.77 -10.08 -11.46
CA ASN A 282 -28.31 -11.44 -11.43
C ASN A 282 -27.23 -12.52 -11.69
N PHE A 283 -26.11 -12.42 -10.95
CA PHE A 283 -25.03 -13.38 -11.08
C PHE A 283 -25.37 -14.71 -10.41
N ASP A 284 -25.03 -15.80 -11.09
CA ASP A 284 -25.08 -17.14 -10.54
C ASP A 284 -23.77 -17.45 -9.81
N ILE A 285 -23.72 -17.10 -8.51
CA ILE A 285 -22.62 -17.35 -7.57
C ILE A 285 -23.03 -18.49 -6.64
N ASN A 286 -22.15 -19.48 -6.44
CA ASN A 286 -22.40 -20.59 -5.52
C ASN A 286 -22.15 -20.15 -4.08
N LYS A 287 -20.97 -19.59 -3.80
CA LYS A 287 -20.57 -19.19 -2.45
C LYS A 287 -19.80 -17.86 -2.43
N VAL A 288 -20.15 -17.01 -1.47
CA VAL A 288 -19.39 -15.84 -1.06
C VAL A 288 -18.70 -16.17 0.25
N ILE A 289 -17.38 -16.27 0.22
CA ILE A 289 -16.52 -16.51 1.38
C ILE A 289 -16.12 -15.15 1.94
N TYR A 290 -16.40 -14.88 3.22
CA TYR A 290 -16.11 -13.58 3.80
C TYR A 290 -15.25 -13.66 5.07
N ILE A 291 -14.46 -12.62 5.29
CA ILE A 291 -13.75 -12.44 6.57
C ILE A 291 -14.74 -11.89 7.59
N ASN A 292 -14.82 -12.50 8.78
CA ASN A 292 -15.66 -12.02 9.88
C ASN A 292 -15.34 -10.56 10.26
N ARG A 293 -16.34 -9.88 10.84
CA ARG A 293 -16.16 -8.53 11.36
C ARG A 293 -15.06 -8.55 12.44
N ARG A 294 -14.08 -7.64 12.31
CA ARG A 294 -12.87 -7.60 13.16
C ARG A 294 -12.99 -6.68 14.38
N VAL A 295 -14.21 -6.32 14.76
CA VAL A 295 -14.48 -5.36 15.85
C VAL A 295 -14.85 -6.14 17.10
N ASP A 296 -14.09 -5.95 18.18
CA ASP A 296 -14.32 -6.66 19.45
C ASP A 296 -15.61 -6.20 20.15
N GLN A 297 -15.94 -4.90 20.09
CA GLN A 297 -17.17 -4.35 20.65
C GLN A 297 -18.28 -4.28 19.59
N VAL A 298 -19.19 -5.24 19.64
CA VAL A 298 -20.35 -5.31 18.74
C VAL A 298 -21.59 -4.77 19.45
N THR A 299 -22.34 -3.88 18.80
CA THR A 299 -23.64 -3.42 19.28
C THR A 299 -24.76 -4.32 18.78
N GLU A 300 -25.93 -4.32 19.43
CA GLU A 300 -27.09 -5.10 18.97
C GLU A 300 -27.51 -4.76 17.53
N GLU A 301 -27.45 -3.48 17.15
CA GLU A 301 -27.72 -3.02 15.78
C GLU A 301 -26.75 -3.64 14.78
N MET A 302 -25.46 -3.73 15.15
CA MET A 302 -24.42 -4.33 14.33
C MET A 302 -24.62 -5.84 14.16
N GLU A 303 -25.15 -6.54 15.16
CA GLU A 303 -25.50 -7.97 15.05
C GLU A 303 -26.69 -8.21 14.14
N GLN A 304 -27.74 -7.39 14.25
CA GLN A 304 -28.91 -7.51 13.38
C GLN A 304 -28.55 -7.22 11.92
N GLU A 305 -27.74 -6.19 11.67
CA GLU A 305 -27.20 -5.90 10.33
C GLU A 305 -26.39 -7.09 9.79
N ALA A 306 -25.57 -7.71 10.64
CA ALA A 306 -24.76 -8.87 10.26
C ALA A 306 -25.62 -10.05 9.81
N ILE A 307 -26.70 -10.36 10.55
CA ILE A 307 -27.62 -11.46 10.23
C ILE A 307 -28.30 -11.23 8.87
N GLU A 308 -28.76 -10.01 8.59
CA GLU A 308 -29.39 -9.69 7.31
C GLU A 308 -28.41 -9.74 6.13
N LEU A 309 -27.17 -9.27 6.34
CA LEU A 309 -26.15 -9.24 5.28
C LEU A 309 -25.75 -10.63 4.80
N ILE A 310 -25.66 -11.60 5.71
CA ILE A 310 -25.21 -12.97 5.41
C ILE A 310 -26.35 -13.92 4.98
N LYS A 311 -27.60 -13.45 4.93
CA LYS A 311 -28.70 -14.27 4.41
C LYS A 311 -28.43 -14.66 2.96
N PRO A 312 -28.66 -15.93 2.58
CA PRO A 312 -28.55 -16.36 1.19
C PRO A 312 -29.36 -15.47 0.25
N ILE A 313 -28.84 -15.28 -0.96
CA ILE A 313 -29.54 -14.56 -2.04
C ILE A 313 -29.65 -15.52 -3.20
N ASN A 314 -30.87 -15.82 -3.63
CA ASN A 314 -31.11 -16.87 -4.62
C ASN A 314 -30.48 -18.20 -4.13
N GLN A 315 -29.54 -18.76 -4.89
CA GLN A 315 -28.75 -19.94 -4.52
C GLN A 315 -27.38 -19.61 -3.92
N THR A 316 -27.03 -18.33 -3.79
CA THR A 316 -25.72 -17.91 -3.27
C THR A 316 -25.70 -17.99 -1.76
N GLU A 317 -24.82 -18.83 -1.24
CA GLU A 317 -24.55 -18.94 0.20
C GLU A 317 -23.43 -17.99 0.64
N PHE A 318 -23.57 -17.42 1.83
CA PHE A 318 -22.52 -16.61 2.45
C PHE A 318 -21.91 -17.42 3.60
N VAL A 319 -20.60 -17.69 3.52
CA VAL A 319 -19.89 -18.54 4.48
C VAL A 319 -18.66 -17.82 5.00
N SER A 320 -18.42 -17.87 6.31
CA SER A 320 -17.23 -17.25 6.88
C SER A 320 -15.95 -18.03 6.52
N LEU A 321 -14.82 -17.34 6.39
CA LEU A 321 -13.52 -17.96 6.17
C LEU A 321 -13.14 -18.92 7.30
N GLU A 322 -13.54 -18.63 8.54
CA GLU A 322 -13.32 -19.51 9.69
C GLU A 322 -14.08 -20.82 9.57
N THR A 323 -15.31 -20.80 9.05
CA THR A 323 -16.09 -22.00 8.78
C THR A 323 -15.38 -22.86 7.73
N ILE A 324 -14.92 -22.25 6.63
CA ILE A 324 -14.15 -22.93 5.57
C ILE A 324 -12.88 -23.57 6.14
N GLU A 325 -12.12 -22.81 6.94
CA GLU A 325 -10.90 -23.29 7.57
C GLU A 325 -11.17 -24.45 8.55
N ASN A 326 -12.22 -24.35 9.37
CA ASN A 326 -12.57 -25.38 10.35
C ASN A 326 -13.08 -26.67 9.68
N GLU A 327 -13.87 -26.57 8.62
CA GLU A 327 -14.26 -27.72 7.80
C GLU A 327 -13.04 -28.41 7.19
N GLY A 328 -12.13 -27.64 6.59
CA GLY A 328 -10.89 -28.18 6.03
C GLY A 328 -9.95 -28.79 7.07
N LYS A 329 -9.99 -28.32 8.32
CA LYS A 329 -9.26 -28.94 9.45
C LYS A 329 -9.88 -30.26 9.88
N THR A 330 -11.21 -30.32 10.02
CA THR A 330 -11.92 -31.46 10.60
C THR A 330 -12.11 -32.61 9.61
N ARG A 331 -12.29 -32.31 8.32
CA ARG A 331 -12.58 -33.27 7.25
C ARG A 331 -11.40 -33.46 6.30
N ALA A 332 -10.18 -33.37 6.84
CA ALA A 332 -8.99 -33.26 6.01
C ALA A 332 -8.77 -34.46 5.08
N ALA A 333 -9.03 -35.67 5.57
CA ALA A 333 -8.83 -36.91 4.84
C ALA A 333 -9.74 -37.07 3.60
N GLU A 334 -10.84 -36.29 3.48
CA GLU A 334 -11.80 -36.42 2.39
C GLU A 334 -11.33 -35.76 1.08
N VAL A 335 -10.41 -34.79 1.16
CA VAL A 335 -10.06 -33.90 0.05
C VAL A 335 -8.56 -33.61 -0.09
N GLU A 336 -7.70 -34.21 0.75
CA GLU A 336 -6.25 -33.96 0.69
C GLU A 336 -5.65 -34.36 -0.67
N ASP A 337 -6.17 -35.42 -1.29
CA ASP A 337 -5.76 -35.88 -2.61
C ASP A 337 -6.17 -34.93 -3.74
N GLN A 338 -7.20 -34.09 -3.52
CA GLN A 338 -7.69 -33.08 -4.45
C GLN A 338 -6.90 -31.78 -4.37
N CYS A 339 -6.36 -31.45 -3.18
CA CYS A 339 -5.48 -30.30 -3.00
C CYS A 339 -4.21 -30.54 -3.81
N ARG A 340 -4.13 -30.01 -5.02
CA ARG A 340 -2.96 -30.13 -5.89
C ARG A 340 -2.74 -28.80 -6.63
N PRO A 341 -1.61 -28.11 -6.40
CA PRO A 341 -1.32 -26.86 -7.08
C PRO A 341 -1.39 -27.02 -8.61
N LEU A 342 -1.78 -25.94 -9.28
CA LEU A 342 -1.71 -25.86 -10.74
C LEU A 342 -0.27 -26.09 -11.20
N GLY A 343 -0.09 -26.61 -12.41
CA GLY A 343 1.18 -26.73 -13.09
C GLY A 343 1.86 -25.37 -13.20
N LYS A 344 3.20 -25.35 -13.27
CA LYS A 344 3.96 -24.10 -13.23
C LYS A 344 3.61 -23.13 -14.36
N ASP A 345 3.22 -23.67 -15.52
CA ASP A 345 2.85 -22.92 -16.73
C ASP A 345 1.32 -22.83 -16.93
N GLU A 346 0.52 -23.34 -15.99
CA GLU A 346 -0.92 -23.11 -15.97
C GLU A 346 -1.22 -21.72 -15.38
N ILE A 347 -2.29 -21.09 -15.85
CA ILE A 347 -2.72 -19.77 -15.36
C ILE A 347 -3.19 -19.92 -13.92
N SER A 348 -2.50 -19.28 -12.98
CA SER A 348 -2.81 -19.37 -11.55
C SER A 348 -3.16 -18.03 -10.92
N TYR A 349 -2.91 -16.93 -11.64
CA TYR A 349 -3.06 -15.57 -11.14
C TYR A 349 -3.64 -14.68 -12.24
N ILE A 350 -4.74 -13.98 -11.96
CA ILE A 350 -5.34 -13.01 -12.88
C ILE A 350 -5.46 -11.68 -12.16
N SER A 351 -4.75 -10.66 -12.63
CA SER A 351 -4.87 -9.29 -12.09
C SER A 351 -5.85 -8.49 -12.93
N MET A 352 -6.96 -8.06 -12.33
CA MET A 352 -7.97 -7.23 -12.99
C MET A 352 -7.59 -5.75 -12.83
N LEU A 353 -7.09 -5.15 -13.91
CA LEU A 353 -6.54 -3.79 -13.89
C LEU A 353 -7.28 -2.88 -14.89
N TYR A 354 -7.48 -1.62 -14.50
CA TYR A 354 -7.69 -0.55 -15.47
C TYR A 354 -6.33 -0.10 -15.99
N THR A 355 -6.04 -0.38 -17.25
CA THR A 355 -4.84 0.17 -17.90
C THR A 355 -5.12 1.63 -18.27
N SER A 356 -4.39 2.57 -17.68
CA SER A 356 -4.47 4.00 -18.02
C SER A 356 -4.14 4.18 -19.50
N GLY A 357 -5.16 4.37 -20.33
CA GLY A 357 -5.01 4.49 -21.78
C GLY A 357 -6.30 4.29 -22.56
N THR A 358 -7.32 3.66 -21.97
CA THR A 358 -8.64 3.56 -22.58
C THR A 358 -9.70 3.86 -21.53
N THR A 359 -10.72 4.64 -21.89
CA THR A 359 -11.99 4.83 -21.14
C THR A 359 -12.82 3.54 -21.03
N GLY A 360 -12.15 2.39 -21.05
CA GLY A 360 -12.69 1.07 -21.31
C GLY A 360 -12.75 0.19 -20.06
N ILE A 361 -13.58 -0.83 -20.22
CA ILE A 361 -13.76 -2.01 -19.38
C ILE A 361 -12.39 -2.56 -18.87
N PRO A 362 -12.25 -2.91 -17.58
CA PRO A 362 -10.99 -3.42 -17.02
C PRO A 362 -10.60 -4.74 -17.69
N LYS A 363 -9.30 -4.99 -17.86
CA LYS A 363 -8.78 -6.20 -18.52
C LYS A 363 -8.08 -7.10 -17.50
N GLY A 364 -8.31 -8.40 -17.60
CA GLY A 364 -7.58 -9.40 -16.82
C GLY A 364 -6.22 -9.74 -17.42
N VAL A 365 -5.14 -9.41 -16.71
CA VAL A 365 -3.79 -9.87 -17.07
C VAL A 365 -3.57 -11.24 -16.45
N GLN A 366 -3.43 -12.25 -17.30
CA GLN A 366 -3.17 -13.63 -16.89
C GLN A 366 -1.68 -13.84 -16.62
N ALA A 367 -1.37 -14.48 -15.50
CA ALA A 367 -0.03 -14.88 -15.10
C ALA A 367 -0.03 -16.32 -14.58
N THR A 368 1.04 -17.02 -14.93
CA THR A 368 1.34 -18.38 -14.45
C THR A 368 2.17 -18.31 -13.16
N SER A 369 2.22 -19.41 -12.41
CA SER A 369 3.05 -19.45 -11.21
C SER A 369 4.54 -19.29 -11.54
N SER A 370 5.02 -19.85 -12.65
CA SER A 370 6.42 -19.72 -13.09
C SER A 370 6.79 -18.26 -13.39
N GLN A 371 5.87 -17.48 -13.99
CA GLN A 371 6.05 -16.05 -14.22
C GLN A 371 6.11 -15.26 -12.91
N MET A 372 5.27 -15.60 -11.92
CA MET A 372 5.31 -14.98 -10.59
C MET A 372 6.63 -15.24 -9.86
N ILE A 373 7.11 -16.50 -9.89
CA ILE A 373 8.42 -16.84 -9.31
C ILE A 373 9.54 -16.10 -10.06
N HIS A 374 9.49 -16.03 -11.38
CA HIS A 374 10.48 -15.30 -12.17
C HIS A 374 10.49 -13.81 -11.80
N LEU A 375 9.33 -13.18 -11.66
CA LEU A 375 9.22 -11.78 -11.25
C LEU A 375 9.88 -11.54 -9.87
N MET A 376 9.66 -12.41 -8.88
CA MET A 376 10.35 -12.31 -7.59
C MET A 376 11.87 -12.40 -7.72
N ARG A 377 12.39 -13.34 -8.55
CA ARG A 377 13.83 -13.48 -8.80
C ARG A 377 14.44 -12.20 -9.40
N THR A 378 13.70 -11.51 -10.26
CA THR A 378 14.20 -10.25 -10.88
C THR A 378 14.34 -9.09 -9.88
N ILE A 379 13.65 -9.13 -8.74
CA ILE A 379 13.70 -8.08 -7.71
C ILE A 379 14.87 -8.28 -6.74
N LEU A 380 15.33 -9.52 -6.53
CA LEU A 380 16.43 -9.85 -5.62
C LEU A 380 17.66 -8.93 -5.75
N PRO A 381 18.18 -8.59 -6.95
CA PRO A 381 19.33 -7.70 -7.11
C PRO A 381 19.18 -6.31 -6.45
N VAL A 382 17.95 -5.82 -6.36
CA VAL A 382 17.65 -4.53 -5.70
C VAL A 382 17.75 -4.66 -4.19
N LEU A 383 17.45 -5.84 -3.64
CA LEU A 383 17.44 -6.15 -2.21
C LEU A 383 18.75 -6.75 -1.69
N LYS A 384 19.86 -6.62 -2.43
CA LYS A 384 21.15 -7.22 -2.08
C LYS A 384 21.65 -6.96 -0.65
N ASN A 385 21.27 -5.82 -0.07
CA ASN A 385 21.68 -5.45 1.29
C ASN A 385 20.81 -6.08 2.38
N ALA A 386 19.58 -6.48 2.06
CA ALA A 386 18.65 -7.15 2.97
C ALA A 386 18.73 -8.68 2.83
N ILE A 387 19.27 -9.17 1.72
CA ILE A 387 19.48 -10.58 1.43
C ILE A 387 20.42 -11.23 2.47
N GLY A 388 20.04 -12.41 2.97
CA GLY A 388 20.75 -13.14 4.03
C GLY A 388 20.38 -12.72 5.46
N ARG A 389 19.83 -11.51 5.65
CA ARG A 389 19.37 -11.00 6.94
C ARG A 389 17.88 -10.66 6.99
N ALA A 390 17.17 -10.92 5.89
CA ALA A 390 15.76 -10.57 5.74
C ALA A 390 14.84 -11.13 6.86
N HIS A 391 15.21 -12.26 7.47
CA HIS A 391 14.49 -12.81 8.62
C HIS A 391 14.59 -11.95 9.90
N GLU A 392 15.54 -11.02 9.97
CA GLU A 392 15.68 -9.99 11.02
C GLU A 392 14.98 -8.68 10.66
N GLU A 393 14.57 -8.53 9.40
CA GLU A 393 13.95 -7.32 8.86
C GLU A 393 12.44 -7.33 9.14
N MET A 394 11.78 -6.19 8.95
CA MET A 394 10.33 -6.05 9.12
C MET A 394 9.74 -5.39 7.89
N TYR A 395 8.87 -6.11 7.17
CA TYR A 395 8.12 -5.60 6.03
C TYR A 395 6.77 -5.05 6.46
N VAL A 396 6.42 -3.84 6.02
CA VAL A 396 5.06 -3.31 6.20
C VAL A 396 4.26 -3.44 4.91
N ALA A 397 3.20 -4.25 4.95
CA ALA A 397 2.27 -4.45 3.85
C ALA A 397 1.10 -3.47 3.99
N TYR A 398 0.92 -2.56 3.04
CA TYR A 398 -0.10 -1.51 3.13
C TYR A 398 -0.57 -0.99 1.77
N LEU A 399 0.10 -1.32 0.67
CA LEU A 399 -0.42 -1.00 -0.66
C LEU A 399 -1.50 -2.02 -1.03
N PRO A 400 -2.36 -1.74 -2.02
CA PRO A 400 -3.39 -2.67 -2.44
C PRO A 400 -2.78 -4.00 -2.94
N GLN A 401 -3.06 -5.10 -2.24
CA GLN A 401 -2.55 -6.44 -2.56
C GLN A 401 -3.05 -6.95 -3.92
N ALA A 402 -4.22 -6.49 -4.38
CA ALA A 402 -4.70 -6.77 -5.73
C ALA A 402 -3.78 -6.23 -6.85
N HIS A 403 -2.87 -5.30 -6.52
CA HIS A 403 -1.86 -4.78 -7.44
C HIS A 403 -0.62 -5.68 -7.43
N ILE A 404 -0.17 -6.10 -8.62
CA ILE A 404 0.96 -7.02 -8.81
C ILE A 404 2.23 -6.62 -8.03
N PHE A 405 2.48 -5.31 -7.91
CA PHE A 405 3.63 -4.79 -7.16
C PHE A 405 3.62 -5.18 -5.67
N GLU A 406 2.49 -5.03 -4.97
CA GLU A 406 2.41 -5.39 -3.55
C GLU A 406 2.43 -6.91 -3.40
N ALA A 407 1.58 -7.64 -4.14
CA ALA A 407 1.52 -9.11 -4.08
C ALA A 407 2.91 -9.75 -4.29
N THR A 408 3.67 -9.26 -5.28
CA THR A 408 5.03 -9.77 -5.53
C THR A 408 5.97 -9.48 -4.35
N CYS A 409 5.90 -8.29 -3.75
CA CYS A 409 6.73 -7.94 -2.61
C CYS A 409 6.37 -8.75 -1.36
N GLU A 410 5.08 -9.05 -1.15
CA GLU A 410 4.63 -9.91 -0.05
C GLU A 410 5.11 -11.36 -0.23
N PHE A 411 4.95 -11.95 -1.42
CA PHE A 411 5.51 -13.28 -1.70
C PHE A 411 7.03 -13.32 -1.59
N LEU A 412 7.71 -12.26 -2.02
CA LEU A 412 9.16 -12.15 -1.89
C LEU A 412 9.61 -12.01 -0.43
N ALA A 413 8.89 -11.23 0.38
CA ALA A 413 9.14 -11.12 1.82
C ALA A 413 9.00 -12.49 2.50
N LEU A 414 7.95 -13.24 2.16
CA LEU A 414 7.78 -14.63 2.59
C LEU A 414 8.97 -15.52 2.15
N ALA A 415 9.38 -15.44 0.89
CA ALA A 415 10.48 -16.25 0.35
C ALA A 415 11.83 -15.94 1.02
N LEU A 416 11.99 -14.73 1.54
CA LEU A 416 13.17 -14.27 2.27
C LEU A 416 13.05 -14.48 3.80
N GLY A 417 11.93 -15.04 4.28
CA GLY A 417 11.69 -15.30 5.70
C GLY A 417 11.39 -14.05 6.53
N ALA A 418 11.10 -12.91 5.89
CA ALA A 418 10.81 -11.65 6.58
C ALA A 418 9.38 -11.65 7.14
N PRO A 419 9.17 -11.23 8.39
CA PRO A 419 7.82 -10.99 8.92
C PRO A 419 7.11 -9.84 8.19
N LEU A 420 5.84 -10.05 7.88
CA LEU A 420 4.94 -9.09 7.22
C LEU A 420 3.96 -8.50 8.24
N GLY A 421 4.07 -7.21 8.53
CA GLY A 421 3.09 -6.44 9.29
C GLY A 421 2.06 -5.78 8.38
N PHE A 422 0.81 -6.22 8.44
CA PHE A 422 -0.28 -5.66 7.64
C PHE A 422 -0.84 -4.38 8.28
N ALA A 423 -0.80 -3.30 7.51
CA ALA A 423 -1.22 -1.96 7.87
C ALA A 423 -2.20 -1.40 6.82
N ASN A 424 -2.82 -0.25 7.13
CA ASN A 424 -3.69 0.46 6.19
C ASN A 424 -3.12 1.86 5.93
N PRO A 425 -3.18 2.39 4.69
CA PRO A 425 -2.80 3.78 4.41
C PRO A 425 -3.47 4.82 5.31
N PHE A 426 -4.66 4.52 5.85
CA PHE A 426 -5.42 5.37 6.77
C PHE A 426 -5.07 5.19 8.26
N THR A 427 -4.16 4.27 8.61
CA THR A 427 -3.66 4.00 9.98
C THR A 427 -2.13 4.03 10.07
N LEU A 428 -1.46 4.24 8.93
CA LEU A 428 -0.02 4.14 8.75
C LEU A 428 0.77 5.14 9.59
N THR A 429 0.31 6.39 9.70
CA THR A 429 0.95 7.49 10.44
C THR A 429 0.07 8.00 11.57
N ASP A 430 0.65 8.67 12.56
CA ASP A 430 -0.11 9.18 13.72
C ASP A 430 -1.14 10.26 13.34
N SER A 431 -0.97 10.92 12.18
CA SER A 431 -1.94 11.90 11.67
C SER A 431 -2.91 11.30 10.65
N ALA A 432 -2.89 9.98 10.46
CA ALA A 432 -3.76 9.33 9.50
C ALA A 432 -5.23 9.45 9.96
N PRO A 433 -6.17 9.73 9.03
CA PRO A 433 -7.54 10.09 9.39
C PRO A 433 -8.35 8.93 9.97
N GLY A 434 -7.91 7.67 9.76
CA GLY A 434 -8.55 6.46 10.24
C GLY A 434 -8.14 6.05 11.65
N LEU A 435 -7.21 6.77 12.29
CA LEU A 435 -6.73 6.45 13.63
C LEU A 435 -7.50 7.24 14.70
N ALA A 436 -7.92 6.57 15.78
CA ALA A 436 -8.53 7.24 16.93
C ALA A 436 -7.48 8.04 17.74
N PRO A 437 -7.87 9.14 18.40
CA PRO A 437 -6.96 9.89 19.27
C PRO A 437 -6.39 9.00 20.37
N GLY A 438 -5.07 9.01 20.56
CA GLY A 438 -4.38 8.23 21.59
C GLY A 438 -3.95 6.82 21.16
N THR A 439 -4.34 6.35 19.97
CA THR A 439 -3.86 5.09 19.40
C THR A 439 -2.52 5.30 18.67
N GLN A 440 -1.57 4.37 18.83
CA GLN A 440 -0.30 4.41 18.10
C GLN A 440 -0.47 3.95 16.64
N SER A 441 0.22 4.62 15.71
CA SER A 441 0.22 4.26 14.29
C SER A 441 1.02 3.00 13.98
N ASP A 442 0.78 2.44 12.79
CA ASP A 442 1.44 1.20 12.36
C ASP A 442 2.95 1.36 12.22
N LEU A 443 3.44 2.48 11.69
CA LEU A 443 4.88 2.73 11.55
C LEU A 443 5.59 2.82 12.91
N CYS A 444 4.93 3.39 13.92
CA CYS A 444 5.47 3.52 15.27
C CYS A 444 5.63 2.16 15.97
N LEU A 445 4.67 1.25 15.76
CA LEU A 445 4.65 -0.08 16.35
C LEU A 445 5.56 -1.06 15.60
N LEU A 446 5.42 -1.15 14.27
CA LEU A 446 6.16 -2.10 13.44
C LEU A 446 7.64 -1.73 13.31
N LYS A 447 7.96 -0.43 13.28
CA LYS A 447 9.31 0.08 12.97
C LYS A 447 9.92 -0.64 11.75
N PRO A 448 9.23 -0.60 10.58
CA PRO A 448 9.62 -1.40 9.43
C PRO A 448 10.99 -0.98 8.93
N THR A 449 11.79 -1.96 8.56
CA THR A 449 13.09 -1.76 7.93
C THR A 449 13.00 -1.84 6.41
N ILE A 450 11.97 -2.53 5.90
CA ILE A 450 11.63 -2.61 4.48
C ILE A 450 10.24 -2.02 4.27
N MET A 451 10.17 -1.02 3.40
CA MET A 451 8.93 -0.39 2.99
C MET A 451 9.02 -0.05 1.51
N ILE A 452 8.05 -0.52 0.73
CA ILE A 452 7.91 -0.06 -0.65
C ILE A 452 6.99 1.16 -0.68
N ALA A 453 7.25 2.09 -1.59
CA ALA A 453 6.49 3.32 -1.68
C ALA A 453 6.24 3.72 -3.13
N VAL A 454 5.07 4.33 -3.36
CA VAL A 454 4.70 4.97 -4.63
C VAL A 454 4.74 6.49 -4.47
N PRO A 455 4.92 7.27 -5.55
CA PRO A 455 5.04 8.73 -5.47
C PRO A 455 3.91 9.40 -4.68
N LEU A 456 2.68 8.91 -4.81
CA LEU A 456 1.53 9.43 -4.07
C LEU A 456 1.66 9.28 -2.55
N VAL A 457 2.20 8.15 -2.08
CA VAL A 457 2.42 7.93 -0.64
C VAL A 457 3.53 8.84 -0.13
N LEU A 458 4.64 8.95 -0.88
CA LEU A 458 5.73 9.85 -0.53
C LEU A 458 5.27 11.31 -0.47
N GLU A 459 4.41 11.73 -1.39
CA GLU A 459 3.83 13.07 -1.39
C GLU A 459 2.90 13.32 -0.19
N ARG A 460 2.12 12.32 0.24
CA ARG A 460 1.30 12.39 1.46
C ARG A 460 2.17 12.52 2.71
N MET A 461 3.19 11.68 2.84
CA MET A 461 4.16 11.75 3.95
C MET A 461 4.86 13.11 3.97
N ARG A 462 5.29 13.60 2.79
CA ARG A 462 5.90 14.93 2.65
C ARG A 462 4.96 16.02 3.16
N LYS A 463 3.71 16.05 2.71
CA LYS A 463 2.70 17.03 3.17
C LYS A 463 2.49 16.96 4.69
N GLU A 464 2.41 15.76 5.26
CA GLU A 464 2.27 15.59 6.71
C GLU A 464 3.48 16.14 7.49
N ILE A 465 4.69 15.86 7.01
CA ILE A 465 5.94 16.41 7.60
C ILE A 465 5.92 17.94 7.56
N TYR A 466 5.61 18.55 6.41
CA TYR A 466 5.56 20.01 6.30
C TYR A 466 4.46 20.63 7.16
N ALA A 467 3.28 20.01 7.25
CA ALA A 467 2.22 20.47 8.13
C ALA A 467 2.65 20.47 9.61
N LYS A 468 3.35 19.43 10.06
CA LYS A 468 3.91 19.35 11.42
C LYS A 468 5.01 20.40 11.65
N LEU A 469 5.88 20.64 10.66
CA LEU A 469 6.94 21.65 10.73
C LEU A 469 6.38 23.08 10.81
N GLU A 470 5.38 23.40 9.98
CA GLU A 470 4.71 24.70 9.95
C GLU A 470 3.93 24.96 11.24
N ALA A 471 3.31 23.93 11.83
CA ALA A 471 2.64 24.02 13.11
C ALA A 471 3.62 24.22 14.29
N ARG A 472 4.86 23.70 14.20
CA ARG A 472 5.87 23.80 15.28
C ARG A 472 6.46 25.20 15.36
N SER A 473 7.00 25.73 14.26
CA SER A 473 7.53 27.10 14.24
C SER A 473 7.65 27.68 12.84
N PRO A 474 7.64 29.02 12.70
CA PRO A 474 7.82 29.68 11.42
C PRO A 474 9.24 29.57 10.81
N ILE A 475 10.20 28.99 11.53
CA ILE A 475 11.60 28.76 11.09
C ILE A 475 11.85 27.29 10.73
N SER A 476 11.06 26.37 11.30
CA SER A 476 11.28 24.92 11.17
C SER A 476 11.25 24.43 9.73
N ALA A 477 10.27 24.85 8.92
CA ALA A 477 10.19 24.42 7.52
C ALA A 477 11.35 24.95 6.64
N PRO A 478 11.70 26.26 6.66
CA PRO A 478 12.88 26.77 5.95
C PRO A 478 14.20 26.09 6.36
N LEU A 479 14.40 25.87 7.67
CA LEU A 479 15.59 25.19 8.19
C LEU A 479 15.66 23.74 7.70
N PHE A 480 14.55 23.01 7.76
CA PHE A 480 14.46 21.64 7.27
C PHE A 480 14.78 21.54 5.78
N ASN A 481 14.25 22.45 4.96
CA ASN A 481 14.56 22.51 3.53
C ASN A 481 16.05 22.68 3.27
N TYR A 482 16.68 23.64 3.95
CA TYR A 482 18.12 23.87 3.81
C TYR A 482 18.94 22.62 4.16
N LEU A 483 18.63 21.99 5.30
CA LEU A 483 19.32 20.77 5.73
C LEU A 483 19.10 19.65 4.72
N MET A 484 17.88 19.47 4.22
CA MET A 484 17.57 18.42 3.26
C MET A 484 18.32 18.61 1.94
N ASP A 485 18.34 19.84 1.40
CA ASP A 485 19.11 20.19 0.20
C ASP A 485 20.60 19.95 0.39
N TYR A 486 21.13 20.30 1.57
CA TYR A 486 22.50 19.99 1.97
C TYR A 486 22.75 18.48 1.92
N LYS A 487 21.91 17.65 2.55
CA LYS A 487 22.07 16.19 2.55
C LYS A 487 21.98 15.61 1.15
N ILE A 488 21.00 16.03 0.34
CA ILE A 488 20.83 15.53 -1.03
C ILE A 488 22.09 15.78 -1.85
N ARG A 489 22.63 17.01 -1.79
CA ARG A 489 23.84 17.42 -2.51
C ARG A 489 25.05 16.56 -2.15
N TRP A 490 25.23 16.21 -0.87
CA TRP A 490 26.35 15.38 -0.43
C TRP A 490 26.13 13.89 -0.71
N THR A 491 24.90 13.40 -0.57
CA THR A 491 24.53 12.02 -0.87
C THR A 491 24.75 11.69 -2.35
N GLN A 492 24.39 12.61 -3.26
CA GLN A 492 24.66 12.47 -4.70
C GLN A 492 26.16 12.36 -5.03
N LYS A 493 27.03 12.92 -4.17
CA LYS A 493 28.48 12.84 -4.29
C LYS A 493 29.08 11.59 -3.61
N GLY A 494 28.24 10.68 -3.12
CA GLY A 494 28.67 9.42 -2.48
C GLY A 494 28.90 9.50 -0.97
N TRP A 495 28.61 10.64 -0.33
CA TRP A 495 28.85 10.83 1.11
C TRP A 495 27.64 10.37 1.92
N LEU A 496 27.88 9.59 2.96
CA LEU A 496 26.86 9.24 3.95
C LEU A 496 26.73 10.45 4.90
N GLY A 497 25.56 11.07 5.01
CA GLY A 497 25.41 12.34 5.76
C GLY A 497 26.14 12.37 7.12
N GLY A 498 26.87 13.45 7.40
CA GLY A 498 27.68 13.59 8.61
C GLY A 498 26.87 13.62 9.91
N PHE A 499 27.53 13.36 11.05
CA PHE A 499 26.90 13.26 12.38
C PHE A 499 26.12 14.53 12.77
N PHE A 500 26.63 15.69 12.36
CA PHE A 500 26.01 17.00 12.62
C PHE A 500 24.67 17.20 11.90
N PHE A 501 24.46 16.56 10.75
CA PHE A 501 23.17 16.57 10.07
C PHE A 501 22.10 15.80 10.87
N VAL A 502 22.46 14.65 11.46
CA VAL A 502 21.55 13.87 12.32
C VAL A 502 21.23 14.63 13.61
N PHE A 503 22.23 15.29 14.19
CA PHE A 503 22.10 16.12 15.39
C PHE A 503 21.16 17.31 15.19
N LEU A 504 21.30 18.04 14.07
CA LEU A 504 20.47 19.22 13.75
C LEU A 504 19.01 18.89 13.40
N ILE A 505 18.70 17.67 12.98
CA ILE A 505 17.32 17.23 12.72
C ILE A 505 16.60 16.79 13.99
N HIS A 506 17.35 16.32 15.00
CA HIS A 506 16.78 15.92 16.29
C HIS A 506 16.41 17.12 17.18
N PHE A 507 17.03 18.29 16.96
CA PHE A 507 16.66 19.55 17.59
C PHE A 507 15.54 20.25 16.81
#